data_AF-A0A821AN32-F1
#
_entry.id   AF-A0A821AN32-F1
#
_cell.length_a   1.000
_cell.length_b   1.000
_cell.length_c   1.000
_cell.angle_alpha   90.00
_cell.angle_beta   90.00
_cell.angle_gamma   90.00
#
_symmetry.space_group_name_H-M   'P 1'
#
loop_
_entity.id
_entity.type
_entity.pdbx_description
1 polymer ?
#
loop_
_entity_poly.entity_id
_entity_poly.type
_entity_poly.pdbx_seq_one_letter_code
_entity_poly.pdbx_strand_id
1 'polypeptide(L)'
;MNIAMNRIMKEFKEVVANESNGIELHMPEGELTRAPSNSSSTKKDIFLTGSVLGPPDTPYAGARFHVDITVVDTYPFNPPKVRFTTKIWHP
;
A
#
# COMPACT_ATOMS: atom_id res chain seq x y z
N MET A 1 7.22 21.75 -2.43
CA MET A 1 6.55 21.13 -3.60
C MET A 1 6.65 19.62 -3.43
N ASN A 2 5.53 18.93 -3.23
CA ASN A 2 5.48 17.56 -2.67
C ASN A 2 5.72 16.49 -3.76
N ILE A 3 6.99 16.34 -4.18
CA ILE A 3 7.43 15.41 -5.24
C ILE A 3 7.01 13.96 -4.94
N ALA A 4 7.06 13.57 -3.66
CA ALA A 4 6.64 12.25 -3.20
C ALA A 4 5.18 11.96 -3.59
N MET A 5 4.28 12.89 -3.31
CA MET A 5 2.83 12.70 -3.56
C MET A 5 2.49 12.63 -5.06
N ASN A 6 3.18 13.41 -5.90
CA ASN A 6 3.02 13.32 -7.36
C ASN A 6 3.53 11.99 -7.90
N ARG A 7 4.63 11.46 -7.36
CA ARG A 7 5.17 10.16 -7.77
C ARG A 7 4.28 9.01 -7.32
N ILE A 8 3.79 9.05 -6.08
CA ILE A 8 2.88 8.04 -5.53
C ILE A 8 1.57 8.00 -6.30
N MET A 9 0.99 9.15 -6.63
CA MET A 9 -0.23 9.21 -7.45
C MET A 9 -0.02 8.63 -8.85
N LYS A 10 1.17 8.79 -9.43
CA LYS A 10 1.49 8.20 -10.73
C LYS A 10 1.56 6.67 -10.64
N GLU A 11 2.35 6.15 -9.70
CA GLU A 11 2.49 4.69 -9.52
C GLU A 11 1.15 4.04 -9.14
N PHE A 12 0.35 4.70 -8.29
CA PHE A 12 -0.99 4.23 -7.94
C PHE A 12 -1.91 4.11 -9.17
N LYS A 13 -1.92 5.14 -10.03
CA LYS A 13 -2.72 5.13 -11.25
C LYS A 13 -2.29 4.04 -12.21
N GLU A 14 -0.99 3.79 -12.33
CA GLU A 14 -0.46 2.72 -13.18
C GLU A 14 -0.87 1.33 -12.67
N VAL A 15 -0.85 1.11 -11.37
CA VAL A 15 -1.27 -0.16 -10.76
C VAL A 15 -2.78 -0.38 -10.91
N VAL A 16 -3.60 0.64 -10.63
CA VAL A 16 -5.07 0.54 -10.79
C VAL A 16 -5.48 0.39 -12.27
N ALA A 17 -4.73 0.97 -13.19
CA ALA A 17 -4.99 0.82 -14.62
C ALA A 17 -4.64 -0.57 -15.18
N ASN A 18 -3.91 -1.40 -14.43
CA ASN A 18 -3.41 -2.68 -14.91
C ASN A 18 -4.14 -3.85 -14.24
N GLU A 19 -5.35 -4.14 -14.72
CA GLU A 19 -6.24 -5.17 -14.17
C GLU A 19 -5.67 -6.61 -14.24
N SER A 20 -4.65 -6.87 -15.07
CA SER A 20 -4.12 -8.22 -15.29
C SER A 20 -3.19 -8.74 -14.19
N ASN A 21 -2.77 -7.91 -13.25
CA ASN A 21 -1.72 -8.30 -12.28
C ASN A 21 -2.27 -8.89 -10.97
N GLY A 22 -3.60 -8.96 -10.82
CA GLY A 22 -4.24 -9.45 -9.60
C GLY A 22 -3.98 -8.57 -8.37
N ILE A 23 -3.61 -7.31 -8.57
CA ILE A 23 -3.35 -6.34 -7.51
C ILE A 23 -4.51 -5.34 -7.50
N GLU A 24 -5.13 -5.18 -6.34
CA GLU A 24 -6.19 -4.19 -6.12
C GLU A 24 -5.71 -3.21 -5.06
N LEU A 25 -5.72 -1.91 -5.35
CA LEU A 25 -5.39 -0.87 -4.39
C LEU A 25 -6.65 -0.06 -4.07
N HIS A 26 -6.89 0.15 -2.77
CA HIS A 26 -8.00 0.95 -2.27
C HIS A 26 -7.45 2.14 -1.50
N MET A 27 -7.99 3.33 -1.77
CA MET A 27 -7.77 4.43 -0.86
C MET A 27 -8.57 4.14 0.42
N PRO A 28 -8.00 4.33 1.62
CA PRO A 28 -8.75 4.14 2.83
C PRO A 28 -9.94 5.12 2.84
N GLU A 29 -11.14 4.65 3.20
CA GLU A 29 -12.33 5.49 3.32
C GLU A 29 -12.29 6.46 4.53
N GLY A 30 -11.09 6.74 5.06
CA GLY A 30 -10.86 7.59 6.23
C GLY A 30 -9.63 8.48 6.06
N GLU A 31 -9.32 9.27 7.09
CA GLU A 31 -8.26 10.28 7.05
C GLU A 31 -6.91 9.67 6.59
N LEU A 32 -6.39 10.19 5.47
CA LEU A 32 -5.15 9.77 4.80
C LEU A 32 -3.90 9.85 5.70
N THR A 33 -4.04 10.44 6.89
CA THR A 33 -3.02 10.64 7.90
C THR A 33 -3.52 10.08 9.23
N ARG A 34 -3.17 8.83 9.58
CA ARG A 34 -3.26 8.42 10.99
C ARG A 34 -2.16 9.16 11.74
N ALA A 35 -2.51 10.22 12.46
CA ALA A 35 -1.57 10.87 13.36
C ALA A 35 -1.06 9.82 14.38
N PRO A 36 0.26 9.62 14.53
CA PRO A 36 0.75 8.79 15.62
C PRO A 36 0.34 9.46 16.93
N SER A 37 -0.44 8.78 17.76
CA SER A 37 -1.03 9.29 19.00
C SER A 37 -0.01 9.74 20.06
N ASN A 38 1.29 9.77 19.77
CA ASN A 38 2.34 9.99 20.76
C ASN A 38 3.70 10.51 20.24
N SER A 39 3.80 11.24 19.11
CA SER A 39 5.07 11.94 18.83
C SER A 39 4.91 13.26 18.08
N SER A 40 5.52 14.29 18.65
CA SER A 40 5.61 15.69 18.24
C SER A 40 6.48 15.89 16.99
N SER A 41 6.13 15.24 15.87
CA SER A 41 6.80 15.46 14.59
C SER A 41 5.78 15.39 13.46
N THR A 42 5.73 16.46 12.67
CA THR A 42 4.86 16.69 11.50
C THR A 42 5.21 15.74 10.34
N LYS A 43 5.28 14.43 10.57
CA LYS A 43 5.45 13.43 9.51
C LYS A 43 4.11 13.14 8.87
N LYS A 44 3.98 13.50 7.59
CA LYS A 44 2.82 13.17 6.76
C LYS A 44 3.12 11.88 6.00
N ASP A 45 2.99 10.76 6.69
CA ASP A 45 2.96 9.46 6.05
C ASP A 45 1.59 9.25 5.39
N ILE A 46 1.57 8.60 4.23
CA ILE A 46 0.35 8.26 3.50
C ILE A 46 0.02 6.80 3.81
N PHE A 47 -1.21 6.55 4.22
CA PHE A 47 -1.72 5.21 4.47
C PHE A 47 -2.62 4.76 3.33
N LEU A 48 -2.36 3.58 2.78
CA LEU A 48 -3.13 2.95 1.72
C LEU A 48 -3.48 1.52 2.13
N THR A 49 -4.56 0.98 1.57
CA THR A 49 -4.91 -0.43 1.70
C THR A 49 -4.92 -1.08 0.33
N GLY A 50 -4.71 -2.38 0.29
CA GLY A 50 -4.75 -3.13 -0.95
C GLY A 50 -5.06 -4.60 -0.73
N SER A 51 -5.22 -5.31 -1.84
CA SER A 51 -5.42 -6.73 -1.90
C SER A 51 -4.55 -7.31 -3.02
N VAL A 52 -4.03 -8.51 -2.80
CA VAL A 52 -3.25 -9.28 -3.77
C VAL A 52 -3.94 -10.61 -3.97
N LEU A 53 -4.27 -10.93 -5.21
CA LEU A 53 -4.79 -12.23 -5.59
C LEU A 53 -3.65 -13.24 -5.64
N GLY A 54 -3.89 -14.42 -5.09
CA GLY A 54 -2.96 -15.54 -5.17
C GLY A 54 -2.78 -15.96 -6.63
N PRO A 55 -1.52 -16.02 -7.12
CA PRO A 55 -1.26 -16.35 -8.52
C PRO A 55 -1.80 -17.74 -8.89
N PRO A 56 -2.24 -17.95 -10.15
CA PRO A 56 -2.58 -19.28 -10.64
C PRO A 56 -1.38 -20.21 -10.51
N ASP A 57 -1.65 -21.51 -10.44
CA ASP A 57 -0.62 -22.55 -10.35
C ASP A 57 0.29 -22.46 -9.10
N THR A 58 -0.17 -21.77 -8.04
CA THR A 58 0.48 -21.73 -6.72
C THR A 58 -0.45 -22.27 -5.62
N PRO A 59 0.07 -22.66 -4.44
CA PRO A 59 -0.76 -23.02 -3.28
C PRO A 59 -1.69 -21.90 -2.80
N TYR A 60 -1.46 -20.66 -3.25
CA TYR A 60 -2.24 -19.50 -2.90
C TYR A 60 -3.36 -19.20 -3.91
N ALA A 61 -3.45 -19.95 -5.00
CA ALA A 61 -4.40 -19.70 -6.09
C ALA A 61 -5.85 -19.54 -5.59
N GLY A 62 -6.51 -18.48 -6.05
CA GLY A 62 -7.90 -18.16 -5.67
C GLY A 62 -8.07 -17.48 -4.31
N ALA A 63 -7.00 -17.34 -3.51
CA ALA A 63 -7.04 -16.54 -2.28
C ALA A 63 -6.87 -15.04 -2.57
N ARG A 64 -7.41 -14.19 -1.68
CA ARG A 64 -7.20 -12.74 -1.68
C ARG A 64 -6.53 -12.32 -0.36
N PHE A 65 -5.36 -11.71 -0.46
CA PHE A 65 -4.55 -11.29 0.68
C PHE A 65 -4.55 -9.78 0.83
N HIS A 66 -5.10 -9.28 1.93
CA HIS A 66 -5.17 -7.86 2.23
C HIS A 66 -3.84 -7.36 2.80
N VAL A 67 -3.45 -6.16 2.41
CA VAL A 67 -2.23 -5.48 2.84
C VAL A 67 -2.51 -4.04 3.27
N ASP A 68 -1.80 -3.61 4.30
CA ASP A 68 -1.62 -2.21 4.66
C ASP A 68 -0.32 -1.71 4.03
N ILE A 69 -0.36 -0.52 3.42
CA ILE A 69 0.80 0.14 2.82
C ILE A 69 0.98 1.49 3.50
N THR A 70 2.17 1.76 4.01
CA THR A 70 2.56 3.06 4.58
C THR A 70 3.66 3.66 3.73
N VAL A 71 3.35 4.75 3.04
CA VAL A 71 4.34 5.51 2.29
C VAL A 71 4.90 6.60 3.18
N VAL A 72 6.18 6.49 3.50
CA VAL A 72 6.87 7.46 4.35
C VAL A 72 7.16 8.75 3.60
N ASP A 73 7.23 9.85 4.34
CA ASP A 73 7.58 11.19 3.86
C ASP A 73 8.87 11.29 3.03
N THR A 74 9.78 10.32 3.21
CA THR A 74 11.10 10.24 2.57
C THR A 74 11.14 9.41 1.28
N TYR A 75 10.02 8.88 0.83
CA TYR A 75 9.91 8.29 -0.51
C TYR A 75 10.16 9.37 -1.59
N PRO A 76 10.91 9.12 -2.70
CA PRO A 76 11.46 7.86 -3.22
C PRO A 76 12.57 7.16 -2.45
N PHE A 77 13.30 7.91 -1.62
CA PHE A 77 14.60 7.49 -1.12
C PHE A 77 14.50 6.32 -0.16
N ASN A 78 13.42 6.29 0.63
CA ASN A 78 13.04 5.13 1.42
C ASN A 78 11.82 4.44 0.80
N PRO A 79 11.81 3.10 0.74
CA PRO A 79 10.69 2.35 0.19
C PRO A 79 9.45 2.46 1.09
N PRO A 80 8.24 2.26 0.54
CA PRO A 80 7.04 2.10 1.35
C PRO A 80 7.14 0.85 2.23
N LYS A 81 6.47 0.87 3.38
CA LYS A 81 6.31 -0.29 4.26
C LYS A 81 5.01 -1.00 3.91
N VAL A 82 5.07 -2.30 3.70
CA VAL A 82 3.89 -3.14 3.39
C VAL A 82 3.74 -4.20 4.46
N ARG A 83 2.51 -4.44 4.91
CA ARG A 83 2.19 -5.47 5.90
C ARG A 83 0.93 -6.24 5.48
N PHE A 84 1.01 -7.56 5.43
CA PHE A 84 -0.18 -8.39 5.28
C PHE A 84 -1.07 -8.28 6.52
N THR A 85 -2.33 -7.89 6.33
CA THR A 85 -3.37 -7.95 7.38
C THR A 85 -4.06 -9.31 7.38
N THR A 86 -4.10 -9.97 6.22
CA THR A 86 -4.48 -11.37 6.12
C THR A 86 -3.35 -12.25 6.67
N LYS A 87 -3.65 -13.18 7.57
CA LYS A 87 -2.65 -14.15 8.05
C LYS A 87 -2.27 -15.06 6.90
N ILE A 88 -1.00 -15.06 6.54
CA ILE A 88 -0.46 -15.91 5.48
C ILE A 88 0.71 -16.72 6.03
N TRP A 89 0.87 -17.94 5.52
CA TRP A 89 2.08 -18.70 5.75
C TRP A 89 3.03 -18.44 4.59
N HIS A 90 4.15 -17.79 4.88
CA HIS A 90 5.19 -17.35 3.93
C HIS A 90 6.52 -17.35 4.71
N PRO A 91 7.64 -17.84 4.14
CA PRO A 91 8.94 -17.94 4.82
C PRO A 91 9.60 -16.60 5.17
#